data_AF-A0A1Z8TXN1-F1
#
_entry.id   AF-A0A1Z8TXN1-F1
#
_cell.length_a   1.000
_cell.length_b   1.000
_cell.length_c   1.000
_cell.angle_alpha   90.00
_cell.angle_beta   90.00
_cell.angle_gamma   90.00
#
_symmetry.space_group_name_H-M   'P 1'
#
loop_
_entity.id
_entity.type
_entity.pdbx_description
1 polymer ?
#
loop_
_entity_poly.entity_id
_entity_poly.type
_entity_poly.pdbx_seq_one_letter_code
_entity_poly.pdbx_strand_id
1 'polypeptide(L)'
;REMFRPGYAYKKAGVILLDLVSSSFQQGLLFEEHGSLRRRQFVNAVEEAASHYGTGGAFWGGQGIGKQWRMRREMRTPRYTTSWNEIPVLKG
;
A
#
# COMPACT_ATOMS: atom_id res chain seq x y z
N ARG A 1 -30.44 4.24 31.25
CA ARG A 1 -31.60 3.93 30.38
C ARG A 1 -31.77 2.42 30.38
N GLU A 2 -32.83 1.90 31.00
CA GLU A 2 -33.11 0.46 31.02
C GLU A 2 -33.89 0.07 29.75
N MET A 3 -33.46 -1.00 29.08
CA MET A 3 -34.09 -1.50 27.85
C MET A 3 -35.25 -2.47 28.13
N PHE A 4 -35.52 -2.75 29.41
CA PHE A 4 -36.59 -3.64 29.85
C PHE A 4 -37.92 -2.89 30.02
N ARG A 5 -39.00 -3.49 29.55
CA ARG A 5 -40.37 -2.99 29.61
C ARG A 5 -41.30 -4.12 30.03
N PRO A 6 -41.98 -4.01 31.18
CA PRO A 6 -42.97 -5.01 31.59
C PRO A 6 -44.11 -5.10 30.57
N GLY A 7 -44.68 -6.30 30.41
CA GLY A 7 -45.80 -6.57 29.49
C GLY A 7 -45.41 -6.91 28.05
N TYR A 8 -44.12 -6.93 27.70
CA TYR A 8 -43.64 -7.30 26.37
C TYR A 8 -43.00 -8.68 26.37
N ALA A 9 -43.29 -9.48 25.33
CA ALA A 9 -42.57 -10.71 25.05
C ALA A 9 -41.23 -10.38 24.38
N TYR A 10 -40.13 -10.80 25.00
CA TYR A 10 -38.79 -10.62 24.48
C TYR A 10 -38.31 -11.88 23.76
N LYS A 11 -37.73 -11.72 22.57
CA LYS A 11 -37.07 -12.81 21.83
C LYS A 11 -35.56 -12.70 22.01
N LYS A 12 -34.92 -13.83 22.33
CA LYS A 12 -33.46 -13.92 22.45
C LYS A 12 -32.86 -14.20 21.07
N ALA A 13 -31.89 -13.38 20.67
CA ALA A 13 -31.06 -13.64 19.50
C ALA A 13 -29.59 -13.67 19.96
N GLY A 14 -28.82 -14.62 19.45
CA GLY A 14 -27.36 -14.63 19.58
C GLY A 14 -26.75 -13.96 18.36
N VAL A 15 -25.90 -12.97 18.56
CA VAL A 15 -25.07 -12.38 17.50
C VAL A 15 -23.66 -12.89 17.69
N ILE A 16 -23.11 -13.56 16.68
CA ILE A 16 -21.72 -14.00 16.66
C ILE A 16 -21.00 -13.12 15.64
N LEU A 17 -19.99 -12.39 16.09
CA LEU A 17 -19.10 -11.61 15.24
C LEU A 17 -17.83 -12.42 15.08
N LEU A 18 -17.69 -13.07 13.92
CA LEU A 18 -16.45 -13.71 13.53
C LEU A 18 -15.62 -12.64 12.82
N ASP A 19 -14.33 -12.57 13.15
CA ASP A 19 -13.35 -11.68 12.50
C ASP A 19 -13.39 -10.19 12.90
N LEU A 20 -13.55 -9.92 14.20
CA LEU A 20 -13.35 -8.57 14.74
C LEU A 20 -11.87 -8.17 14.62
N VAL A 21 -11.60 -7.23 13.73
CA VAL A 21 -10.29 -6.57 13.62
C VAL A 21 -10.29 -5.28 14.45
N SER A 22 -9.13 -4.93 14.99
CA SER A 22 -8.95 -3.64 15.67
C SER A 22 -9.22 -2.50 14.70
N SER A 23 -9.87 -1.44 15.18
CA SER A 23 -10.08 -0.20 14.40
C SER A 23 -8.76 0.43 13.90
N SER A 24 -7.63 0.08 14.52
CA SER A 24 -6.30 0.50 14.09
C SER A 24 -5.79 -0.16 12.80
N PHE A 25 -6.41 -1.28 12.37
CA PHE A 25 -6.00 -2.06 11.19
C PHE A 25 -7.13 -2.13 10.15
N GLN A 26 -7.74 -0.99 9.82
CA GLN A 26 -8.66 -0.92 8.70
C GLN A 26 -7.87 -0.90 7.39
N GLN A 27 -8.06 -1.95 6.58
CA GLN A 27 -7.65 -1.93 5.19
C GLN A 27 -8.61 -1.02 4.43
N GLY A 28 -8.12 0.13 3.98
CA GLY A 28 -8.94 1.04 3.19
C GLY A 28 -9.11 0.54 1.75
N LEU A 29 -10.03 1.18 1.03
CA LEU A 29 -10.33 0.85 -0.37
C LEU A 29 -9.19 1.26 -1.29
N LEU A 30 -8.98 0.57 -2.41
CA LEU A 30 -7.88 0.83 -3.36
C LEU A 30 -7.72 2.31 -3.80
N PHE A 31 -8.82 3.06 -3.84
CA PHE A 31 -8.87 4.45 -4.30
C PHE A 31 -9.12 5.47 -3.17
N GLU A 32 -9.14 5.02 -1.91
CA GLU A 32 -9.19 5.94 -0.79
C GLU A 32 -7.80 6.53 -0.54
N GLU A 33 -7.74 7.80 -0.14
CA GLU A 33 -6.50 8.41 0.30
C GLU A 33 -6.13 7.85 1.67
N HIS A 34 -5.19 6.90 1.72
CA HIS A 34 -4.70 6.35 2.99
C HIS A 34 -3.48 7.10 3.51
N GLY A 35 -3.41 7.18 4.84
CA GLY A 35 -2.20 7.58 5.54
C GLY A 35 -2.29 8.93 6.22
N SER A 36 -1.61 9.04 7.36
CA SER A 36 -1.50 10.31 8.08
C SER A 36 -0.74 11.35 7.25
N LEU A 37 -0.95 12.64 7.55
CA LEU A 37 -0.14 13.75 7.01
C LEU A 37 1.37 13.46 7.11
N ARG A 38 1.80 12.86 8.23
CA ARG A 38 3.20 12.46 8.46
C ARG A 38 3.68 11.43 7.43
N ARG A 39 2.85 10.45 7.07
CA ARG A 39 3.19 9.46 6.05
C ARG A 39 3.33 10.11 4.67
N ARG A 40 2.42 11.02 4.31
CA ARG A 40 2.49 11.77 3.05
C ARG A 40 3.77 12.61 2.96
N GLN A 41 4.09 13.38 3.99
CA GLN A 41 5.33 14.17 4.06
C GLN A 41 6.59 13.29 3.91
N PHE A 42 6.60 12.14 4.58
CA PHE A 42 7.70 11.18 4.46
C PHE A 42 7.86 10.64 3.04
N VAL A 43 6.77 10.21 2.40
CA VAL A 43 6.80 9.70 1.01
C VAL A 43 7.30 10.79 0.07
N ASN A 44 6.77 12.02 0.19
CA ASN A 44 7.20 13.13 -0.65
C ASN A 44 8.70 13.43 -0.51
N ALA A 45 9.24 13.43 0.70
CA ALA A 45 10.67 13.65 0.93
C ALA A 45 11.54 12.55 0.31
N VAL A 46 11.07 11.30 0.33
CA VAL A 46 11.76 10.17 -0.32
C VAL A 46 11.74 10.33 -1.84
N GLU A 47 10.60 10.74 -2.41
CA GLU A 47 10.49 10.97 -3.85
C GLU A 47 11.32 12.16 -4.33
N GLU A 48 11.35 13.26 -3.56
CA GLU A 48 12.21 14.41 -3.80
C GLU A 48 13.67 13.97 -3.84
N ALA A 49 14.13 13.24 -2.82
CA ALA A 49 15.49 12.70 -2.80
C ALA A 49 15.77 11.79 -4.01
N ALA A 50 14.83 10.93 -4.39
CA ALA A 50 14.98 10.07 -5.57
C ALA A 50 15.05 10.87 -6.89
N SER A 51 14.31 11.97 -6.99
CA SER A 51 14.34 12.88 -8.15
C SER A 51 15.67 13.62 -8.25
N HIS A 52 16.22 14.09 -7.13
CA HIS A 52 17.48 14.84 -7.10
C HIS A 52 18.72 13.96 -7.33
N TYR A 53 18.79 12.80 -6.69
CA TYR A 53 19.99 11.95 -6.72
C TYR A 53 19.89 10.78 -7.71
N GLY A 54 18.73 10.59 -8.34
CA GLY A 54 18.45 9.48 -9.24
C GLY A 54 18.19 8.15 -8.53
N THR A 55 17.78 7.15 -9.31
CA THR A 55 17.43 5.83 -8.80
C THR A 55 18.63 5.16 -8.13
N GLY A 56 18.56 4.98 -6.81
CA GLY A 56 19.64 4.38 -6.00
C GLY A 56 20.55 5.37 -5.29
N GLY A 57 20.30 6.69 -5.38
CA GLY A 57 21.03 7.70 -4.62
C GLY A 57 20.80 7.66 -3.11
N ALA A 58 19.68 7.07 -2.67
CA ALA A 58 19.36 6.79 -1.28
C ALA A 58 18.93 5.34 -1.10
N PHE A 59 19.20 4.80 0.09
CA PHE A 59 18.85 3.43 0.45
C PHE A 59 18.43 3.36 1.93
N TRP A 60 17.44 2.52 2.24
CA TRP A 60 17.05 2.21 3.61
C TRP A 60 18.23 1.68 4.42
N GLY A 61 18.53 2.29 5.56
CA GLY A 61 19.63 1.86 6.43
C GLY A 61 19.52 0.39 6.87
N GLY A 62 18.29 -0.11 7.05
CA GLY A 62 18.04 -1.51 7.40
C GLY A 62 18.29 -2.53 6.28
N GLN A 63 18.49 -2.10 5.01
CA GLN A 63 18.75 -3.03 3.91
C GLN A 63 20.21 -3.49 3.81
N GLY A 64 21.10 -2.90 4.63
CA GLY A 64 22.55 -3.13 4.57
C GLY A 64 23.22 -2.45 3.38
N ILE A 65 24.54 -2.24 3.49
CA ILE A 65 25.37 -1.60 2.44
C ILE A 65 25.82 -2.57 1.35
N GLY A 66 25.86 -3.87 1.65
CA GLY A 66 26.27 -4.91 0.71
C GLY A 66 25.07 -5.60 0.09
N LYS A 67 24.78 -5.34 -1.19
CA LYS A 67 23.79 -6.13 -1.94
C LYS A 67 24.43 -7.43 -2.43
N GLN A 68 24.37 -8.47 -1.61
CA GLN A 68 24.78 -9.84 -1.97
C GLN A 68 24.01 -10.38 -3.17
N TRP A 69 22.75 -9.94 -3.33
CA TRP A 69 21.87 -10.33 -4.42
C TRP A 69 21.47 -9.11 -5.24
N ARG A 70 21.80 -9.13 -6.53
CA ARG A 70 21.34 -8.14 -7.52
C ARG A 70 20.44 -8.86 -8.52
N MET A 71 19.30 -8.23 -8.85
CA MET A 71 18.43 -8.72 -9.92
C MET A 71 19.23 -8.87 -11.22
N ARG A 72 19.36 -10.10 -11.73
CA ARG A 72 19.91 -10.38 -13.06
C ARG A 72 18.79 -10.24 -14.08
N ARG A 73 18.91 -9.22 -14.95
CA ARG A 73 17.90 -8.87 -15.96
C ARG A 73 18.48 -8.83 -17.38
N GLU A 74 19.54 -9.62 -17.61
CA GLU A 74 20.25 -9.67 -18.90
C GLU A 74 19.34 -10.13 -20.05
N MET A 75 18.31 -10.93 -19.75
CA MET A 75 17.35 -11.45 -20.74
C MET A 75 15.95 -10.82 -20.62
N ARG A 76 15.85 -9.57 -20.15
CA ARG A 76 14.54 -8.91 -19.97
C ARG A 76 13.95 -8.50 -21.32
N THR A 77 12.66 -8.78 -21.52
CA THR A 77 11.87 -8.24 -22.63
C THR A 77 11.64 -6.72 -22.48
N PRO A 78 11.35 -5.98 -23.56
CA PRO A 78 11.09 -4.55 -23.48
C PRO A 78 9.90 -4.20 -22.56
N ARG A 79 9.94 -3.01 -21.96
CA ARG A 79 9.01 -2.49 -20.93
C ARG A 79 7.71 -1.98 -21.56
N TYR A 80 6.99 -2.83 -22.27
CA TYR A 80 5.77 -2.42 -22.99
C TYR A 80 4.70 -1.76 -22.11
N THR A 81 4.61 -2.14 -20.83
CA THR A 81 3.59 -1.62 -19.90
C THR A 81 4.08 -0.48 -19.01
N THR A 82 5.38 -0.19 -19.00
CA THR A 82 5.99 0.75 -18.03
C THR A 82 6.91 1.78 -18.69
N SER A 83 7.16 1.69 -19.99
CA SER A 83 7.95 2.67 -20.73
C SER A 83 7.42 2.84 -22.15
N TRP A 84 6.90 4.03 -22.44
CA TRP A 84 6.39 4.41 -23.77
C TRP A 84 7.47 4.27 -24.86
N ASN A 85 8.73 4.53 -24.53
CA ASN A 85 9.85 4.47 -25.46
C ASN A 85 10.21 3.03 -25.90
N GLU A 86 9.72 2.02 -25.19
CA GLU A 86 10.00 0.61 -25.49
C GLU A 86 8.83 -0.06 -26.21
N ILE A 87 7.77 0.69 -26.54
CA ILE A 87 6.64 0.21 -27.33
C ILE A 87 7.05 0.11 -28.81
N PRO A 88 6.80 -1.02 -29.49
CA PRO A 88 7.11 -1.16 -30.91
C PRO A 88 6.34 -0.12 -31.74
N VAL A 89 7.07 0.66 -32.54
CA VAL A 89 6.49 1.56 -33.54
C VAL A 89 6.44 0.84 -34.88
N LEU A 90 5.27 0.87 -35.51
CA LEU A 90 5.07 0.32 -36.84
C LEU A 90 5.77 1.24 -37.85
N LYS A 91 6.80 0.73 -38.52
CA LYS A 91 7.45 1.43 -39.64
C LYS A 91 6.75 0.96 -40.92
N GLY A 92 6.08 1.87 -41.60
CA GLY A 92 5.52 1.68 -42.95
C GLY A 92 6.59 1.75 -44.02
#